data_AF-A0A7S1ATZ0-F1
#
_entry.id   AF-A0A7S1ATZ0-F1
#
_cell.length_a   1.000
_cell.length_b   1.000
_cell.length_c   1.000
_cell.angle_alpha   90.00
_cell.angle_beta   90.00
_cell.angle_gamma   90.00
#
_symmetry.space_group_name_H-M   'P 1'
#
loop_
_entity.id
_entity.type
_entity.pdbx_description
1 polymer ?
#
loop_
_entity_poly.entity_id
_entity_poly.type
_entity_poly.pdbx_seq_one_letter_code
_entity_poly.pdbx_strand_id
1 'polypeptide(L)'
;TKVTGELMWWLDGPLAERWKPYCLISSNCQHYSHELQLVLRNKERLDDVKKDFEVVMGAVLNDGLHLELASEELRNNRKIVLAAVRENGSALQFASSALKTDVHVALAAVQRDGWAIKFV
;
A
#
# COMPACT_ATOMS: atom_id res chain seq x y z
N THR A 1 36.74 -20.01 12.12
CA THR A 1 36.86 -20.39 10.69
C THR A 1 36.56 -21.88 10.40
N LYS A 2 35.70 -22.55 11.20
CA LYS A 2 35.08 -23.83 10.80
C LYS A 2 33.53 -23.76 10.82
N VAL A 3 32.98 -23.01 11.76
CA VAL A 3 31.51 -22.80 11.88
C VAL A 3 30.90 -22.01 10.70
N THR A 4 31.68 -21.13 10.06
CA THR A 4 31.21 -20.33 8.91
C THR A 4 31.09 -21.14 7.61
N GLY A 5 31.83 -22.24 7.47
CA GLY A 5 31.71 -23.13 6.31
C GLY A 5 30.50 -24.05 6.39
N GLU A 6 30.16 -24.52 7.59
CA GLU A 6 28.98 -25.38 7.83
C GLU A 6 27.66 -24.61 7.64
N LEU A 7 27.59 -23.35 8.07
CA LEU A 7 26.39 -22.50 7.86
C LEU A 7 26.13 -22.18 6.38
N MET A 8 27.18 -22.03 5.57
CA MET A 8 27.03 -21.71 4.15
C MET A 8 26.60 -22.94 3.33
N TRP A 9 27.03 -24.14 3.73
CA TRP A 9 26.55 -25.41 3.16
C TRP A 9 25.05 -25.66 3.43
N TRP A 10 24.51 -25.17 4.55
CA TRP A 10 23.09 -25.32 4.90
C TRP A 10 22.15 -24.48 4.00
N LEU A 11 22.60 -23.32 3.53
CA LEU A 11 21.81 -22.41 2.70
C LEU A 11 21.70 -22.87 1.25
N ASP A 12 22.74 -23.52 0.73
CA ASP A 12 22.79 -24.03 -0.66
C ASP A 12 22.46 -25.55 -0.76
N GLY A 13 22.04 -26.16 0.34
CA GLY A 13 21.77 -27.59 0.45
C GLY A 13 20.33 -28.01 0.12
N PRO A 14 20.01 -29.31 0.25
CA PRO A 14 18.71 -29.91 -0.14
C PRO A 14 17.47 -29.39 0.62
N LEU A 15 17.65 -28.50 1.61
CA LEU A 15 16.57 -27.77 2.26
C LEU A 15 16.04 -26.62 1.38
N ALA A 16 16.88 -25.97 0.60
CA ALA A 16 16.48 -24.90 -0.33
C ALA A 16 15.58 -25.45 -1.45
N GLU A 17 15.84 -26.68 -1.93
CA GLU A 17 14.98 -27.36 -2.92
C GLU A 17 13.59 -27.75 -2.36
N ARG A 18 13.47 -27.87 -1.03
CA ARG A 18 12.22 -28.24 -0.36
C ARG A 18 11.35 -27.01 -0.01
N TRP A 19 11.95 -25.82 0.01
CA TRP A 19 11.26 -24.56 0.27
C TRP A 19 10.63 -24.00 -1.00
N LYS A 20 9.42 -24.48 -1.31
CA LYS A 20 8.55 -23.87 -2.33
C LYS A 20 8.00 -22.52 -1.81
N PRO A 21 8.08 -21.41 -2.56
CA PRO A 21 7.76 -20.07 -2.09
C PRO A 21 6.25 -19.76 -2.04
N TYR A 22 5.42 -20.72 -1.64
CA TYR A 22 3.98 -20.52 -1.48
C TYR A 22 3.53 -21.02 -0.11
N CYS A 23 3.68 -20.18 0.90
CA CYS A 23 2.88 -20.19 2.14
C CYS A 23 3.22 -18.94 2.98
N LEU A 24 3.04 -17.75 2.42
CA LEU A 24 3.20 -16.47 3.13
C LEU A 24 2.02 -16.12 4.07
N ILE A 25 1.29 -17.12 4.57
CA ILE A 25 0.19 -16.90 5.53
C ILE A 25 0.47 -17.56 6.89
N SER A 26 1.49 -18.42 7.02
CA SER A 26 1.81 -19.08 8.31
C SER A 26 3.24 -18.84 8.83
N SER A 27 4.09 -18.11 8.12
CA SER A 27 5.45 -17.80 8.57
C SER A 27 5.45 -16.54 9.44
N ASN A 28 5.14 -16.75 10.71
CA ASN A 28 5.15 -15.75 11.77
C ASN A 28 6.54 -15.07 11.90
N CYS A 29 6.67 -13.92 11.24
CA CYS A 29 7.28 -12.67 11.72
C CYS A 29 8.50 -12.77 12.66
N GLN A 30 9.73 -12.87 12.12
CA GLN A 30 10.93 -12.31 12.80
C GLN A 30 11.94 -11.62 11.88
N HIS A 31 12.01 -11.97 10.59
CA HIS A 31 13.07 -11.43 9.70
C HIS A 31 12.81 -10.04 9.13
N TYR A 32 11.57 -9.53 9.16
CA TYR A 32 11.25 -8.15 8.79
C TYR A 32 11.17 -7.20 9.99
N SER A 33 11.36 -7.71 11.22
CA SER A 33 11.07 -6.94 12.43
C SER A 33 11.99 -5.73 12.60
N HIS A 34 13.26 -5.82 12.22
CA HIS A 34 14.21 -4.70 12.37
C HIS A 34 13.99 -3.60 11.32
N GLU A 35 13.75 -3.94 10.06
CA GLU A 35 13.45 -2.95 9.01
C GLU A 35 12.08 -2.28 9.23
N LEU A 36 11.06 -3.07 9.61
CA LEU A 36 9.77 -2.50 10.01
C LEU A 36 9.89 -1.68 11.30
N GLN A 37 10.72 -2.08 12.27
CA GLN A 37 10.98 -1.26 13.46
C GLN A 37 11.71 0.04 13.13
N LEU A 38 12.62 0.07 12.16
CA LEU A 38 13.28 1.31 11.72
C LEU A 38 12.30 2.27 11.05
N VAL A 39 11.37 1.75 10.24
CA VAL A 39 10.28 2.54 9.63
C VAL A 39 9.29 3.03 10.70
N LEU A 40 8.91 2.18 11.66
CA LEU A 40 7.99 2.52 12.74
C LEU A 40 8.62 3.44 13.82
N ARG A 41 9.94 3.37 14.03
CA ARG A 41 10.67 4.19 15.01
C ARG A 41 10.84 5.64 14.54
N ASN A 42 10.84 5.92 13.24
CA ASN A 42 10.94 7.27 12.68
C ASN A 42 9.59 7.76 12.15
N LYS A 43 8.71 8.16 13.08
CA LYS A 43 7.41 8.76 12.77
C LYS A 43 7.50 9.92 11.77
N GLU A 44 8.59 10.70 11.82
CA GLU A 44 8.86 11.81 10.89
C GLU A 44 8.95 11.36 9.43
N ARG A 45 9.60 10.23 9.13
CA ARG A 45 9.67 9.71 7.75
C ARG A 45 8.32 9.26 7.22
N LEU A 46 7.41 8.79 8.09
CA LEU A 46 6.09 8.36 7.67
C LEU A 46 5.24 9.56 7.22
N ASP A 47 5.38 10.70 7.89
CA ASP A 47 4.65 11.92 7.54
C ASP A 47 5.14 12.50 6.20
N ASP A 48 6.41 12.28 5.85
CA ASP A 48 6.96 12.64 4.54
C ASP A 48 6.47 11.70 3.43
N VAL A 49 6.43 10.39 3.70
CA VAL A 49 5.97 9.38 2.72
C VAL A 49 4.52 9.60 2.30
N LYS A 50 3.65 10.05 3.22
CA LYS A 50 2.25 10.38 2.91
C LYS A 50 2.07 11.61 2.02
N LYS A 51 3.11 12.41 1.86
CA LYS A 51 3.15 13.60 0.99
C LYS A 51 3.86 13.32 -0.33
N ASP A 52 4.59 12.21 -0.42
CA ASP A 52 5.26 11.81 -1.65
C ASP A 52 4.23 11.31 -2.68
N PHE A 53 4.15 12.02 -3.80
CA PHE A 53 3.23 11.73 -4.87
C PHE A 53 3.47 10.34 -5.48
N GLU A 54 4.72 9.94 -5.70
CA GLU A 54 5.03 8.68 -6.37
C GLU A 54 4.71 7.49 -5.49
N VAL A 55 5.05 7.59 -4.20
CA VAL A 55 4.75 6.52 -3.24
C VAL A 55 3.25 6.36 -3.04
N VAL A 56 2.51 7.46 -2.87
CA VAL A 56 1.07 7.42 -2.72
C VAL A 56 0.40 6.92 -4.01
N MET A 57 0.86 7.35 -5.18
CA MET A 57 0.33 6.85 -6.46
C MET A 57 0.55 5.34 -6.60
N GLY A 58 1.75 4.83 -6.29
CA GLY A 58 2.04 3.40 -6.31
C GLY A 58 1.14 2.59 -5.36
N ALA A 59 0.92 3.11 -4.14
CA ALA A 59 0.04 2.47 -3.16
C ALA A 59 -1.43 2.43 -3.63
N VAL A 60 -1.92 3.56 -4.14
CA VAL A 60 -3.29 3.73 -4.62
C VAL A 60 -3.58 2.88 -5.87
N LEU A 61 -2.60 2.67 -6.74
CA LEU A 61 -2.74 1.80 -7.90
C LEU A 61 -2.81 0.31 -7.52
N ASN A 62 -2.25 -0.07 -6.37
CA ASN A 62 -2.33 -1.44 -5.87
C ASN A 62 -3.65 -1.69 -5.12
N ASP A 63 -4.10 -0.73 -4.31
CA ASP A 63 -5.41 -0.73 -3.67
C ASP A 63 -5.84 0.70 -3.38
N GLY A 64 -6.94 1.12 -4.00
CA GLY A 64 -7.47 2.48 -3.97
C GLY A 64 -7.82 2.98 -2.57
N LEU A 65 -8.06 2.08 -1.60
CA LEU A 65 -8.34 2.46 -0.21
C LEU A 65 -7.12 3.07 0.50
N HIS A 66 -5.91 2.85 -0.01
CA HIS A 66 -4.69 3.49 0.52
C HIS A 66 -4.69 5.02 0.40
N LEU A 67 -5.65 5.59 -0.33
CA LEU A 67 -5.91 7.03 -0.33
C LEU A 67 -6.18 7.59 1.09
N GLU A 68 -6.68 6.77 2.03
CA GLU A 68 -6.85 7.17 3.44
C GLU A 68 -5.54 7.61 4.10
N LEU A 69 -4.43 6.98 3.73
CA LEU A 69 -3.13 7.24 4.32
C LEU A 69 -2.48 8.50 3.75
N ALA A 70 -2.93 8.96 2.59
CA ALA A 70 -2.37 10.13 1.93
C ALA A 70 -2.63 11.41 2.73
N SER A 71 -1.70 12.36 2.62
CA SER A 71 -1.88 13.70 3.17
C SER A 71 -3.12 14.40 2.59
N GLU A 72 -3.66 15.37 3.31
CA GLU A 72 -4.83 16.14 2.86
C GLU A 72 -4.65 16.79 1.49
N GLU A 73 -3.44 17.29 1.21
CA GLU A 73 -3.08 17.87 -0.08
C GLU A 73 -3.22 16.86 -1.23
N LEU A 74 -2.75 15.62 -1.01
CA LEU A 74 -2.84 14.55 -2.01
C LEU A 74 -4.25 13.97 -2.11
N ARG A 75 -5.04 13.95 -1.02
CA ARG A 75 -6.48 13.62 -1.05
C ARG A 75 -7.32 14.68 -1.77
N ASN A 76 -6.77 15.88 -1.95
CA ASN A 76 -7.32 16.92 -2.82
C ASN A 76 -6.71 16.92 -4.22
N ASN A 77 -5.79 16.00 -4.52
CA ASN A 77 -5.20 15.88 -5.85
C ASN A 77 -6.07 15.01 -6.75
N ARG A 78 -6.72 15.66 -7.72
CA ARG A 78 -7.63 15.01 -8.67
C ARG A 78 -7.01 13.81 -9.39
N LYS A 79 -5.71 13.81 -9.70
CA LYS A 79 -5.05 12.70 -10.40
C LYS A 79 -4.98 11.44 -9.54
N ILE A 80 -4.58 11.60 -8.27
CA ILE A 80 -4.49 10.48 -7.31
C ILE A 80 -5.89 9.96 -7.01
N VAL A 81 -6.84 10.85 -6.72
CA VAL A 81 -8.22 10.45 -6.42
C VAL A 81 -8.86 9.71 -7.59
N LEU A 82 -8.67 10.18 -8.83
CA LEU A 82 -9.18 9.46 -10.01
C LEU A 82 -8.53 8.09 -10.19
N ALA A 83 -7.22 7.96 -9.92
CA ALA A 83 -6.56 6.66 -9.96
C ALA A 83 -7.15 5.72 -8.89
N ALA A 84 -7.32 6.21 -7.66
CA ALA A 84 -7.91 5.46 -6.56
C ALA A 84 -9.33 4.98 -6.87
N VAL A 85 -10.16 5.89 -7.35
CA VAL A 85 -11.57 5.66 -7.66
C VAL A 85 -11.75 4.69 -8.82
N ARG A 86 -10.84 4.71 -9.80
CA ARG A 86 -10.85 3.75 -10.92
C ARG A 86 -10.45 2.35 -10.49
N GLU A 87 -9.58 2.24 -9.50
CA GLU A 87 -9.22 0.96 -8.88
C GLU A 87 -10.40 0.45 -8.02
N ASN A 88 -10.84 1.27 -7.06
CA ASN A 88 -11.93 0.99 -6.12
C ASN A 88 -12.83 2.22 -5.96
N GLY A 89 -14.10 2.12 -6.35
CA GLY A 89 -15.05 3.23 -6.32
C GLY A 89 -15.32 3.74 -4.90
N SER A 90 -15.16 2.88 -3.88
CA SER A 90 -15.33 3.27 -2.48
C SER A 90 -14.20 4.18 -1.97
N ALA A 91 -13.07 4.26 -2.68
CA ALA A 91 -11.96 5.16 -2.32
C ALA A 91 -12.39 6.64 -2.30
N LEU A 92 -13.49 6.99 -3.00
CA LEU A 92 -14.07 8.33 -2.98
C LEU A 92 -14.37 8.83 -1.56
N GLN A 93 -14.66 7.94 -0.60
CA GLN A 93 -14.92 8.31 0.79
C GLN A 93 -13.75 9.05 1.46
N PHE A 94 -12.53 8.85 0.99
CA PHE A 94 -11.31 9.48 1.53
C PHE A 94 -10.91 10.75 0.79
N ALA A 95 -11.49 11.02 -0.38
CA ALA A 95 -11.22 12.25 -1.13
C ALA A 95 -11.66 13.51 -0.36
N SER A 96 -11.10 14.66 -0.74
CA SER A 96 -11.56 15.95 -0.23
C SER A 96 -13.05 16.18 -0.56
N SER A 97 -13.75 16.98 0.25
CA SER A 97 -15.14 17.35 -0.01
C SER A 97 -15.35 18.01 -1.38
N ALA A 98 -14.37 18.79 -1.83
CA ALA A 98 -14.38 19.40 -3.15
C ALA A 98 -14.38 18.35 -4.28
N LEU A 99 -13.60 17.27 -4.15
CA LEU A 99 -13.53 16.22 -5.17
C LEU A 99 -14.66 15.20 -5.07
N LYS A 100 -15.26 15.01 -3.89
CA LYS A 100 -16.48 14.18 -3.74
C LYS A 100 -17.65 14.72 -4.54
N THR A 101 -17.75 16.05 -4.61
CA THR A 101 -18.81 16.76 -5.35
C THR A 101 -18.43 17.03 -6.81
N ASP A 102 -17.21 16.74 -7.25
CA ASP A 102 -16.82 16.80 -8.66
C ASP A 102 -17.56 15.70 -9.42
N VAL A 103 -18.47 16.12 -10.30
CA VAL A 103 -19.31 15.24 -11.12
C VAL A 103 -18.47 14.21 -11.88
N HIS A 104 -17.29 14.56 -12.37
CA HIS A 104 -16.45 13.63 -13.12
C HIS A 104 -15.84 12.55 -12.23
N VAL A 105 -15.47 12.89 -11.00
CA VAL A 105 -14.90 11.95 -10.04
C VAL A 105 -15.99 11.06 -9.46
N ALA A 106 -17.12 11.65 -9.06
CA ALA A 106 -18.30 10.94 -8.58
C ALA A 106 -18.84 9.95 -9.63
N LEU A 107 -18.93 10.38 -10.89
CA LEU A 107 -19.38 9.50 -11.97
C LEU A 107 -18.41 8.34 -12.19
N ALA A 108 -17.11 8.60 -12.17
CA ALA A 108 -16.11 7.53 -12.27
C ALA A 108 -16.24 6.52 -11.12
N ALA A 109 -16.53 7.00 -9.90
CA ALA A 109 -16.73 6.14 -8.73
C ALA A 109 -17.96 5.27 -8.85
N VAL A 110 -19.09 5.85 -9.22
CA VAL A 110 -20.37 5.13 -9.39
C VAL A 110 -20.30 4.15 -10.56
N GLN A 111 -19.59 4.49 -11.63
CA GLN A 111 -19.34 3.58 -12.75
C GLN A 111 -18.48 2.39 -12.34
N ARG A 112 -17.51 2.60 -11.44
CA ARG A 112 -16.66 1.53 -10.93
C ARG A 112 -17.42 0.64 -9.95
N ASP A 113 -18.00 1.25 -8.91
CA ASP A 113 -18.79 0.59 -7.89
C ASP A 113 -20.07 1.39 -7.64
N GLY A 114 -21.23 0.82 -7.97
CA GLY A 114 -22.53 1.48 -7.77
C GLY A 114 -22.81 1.88 -6.31
N TRP A 115 -22.15 1.22 -5.34
CA TRP A 115 -22.22 1.54 -3.92
C TRP A 115 -21.52 2.86 -3.56
N ALA A 116 -20.61 3.34 -4.41
CA ALA A 116 -19.89 4.59 -4.20
C ALA A 116 -20.81 5.82 -4.18
N ILE A 117 -22.06 5.69 -4.68
CA ILE A 117 -23.07 6.74 -4.64
C ILE A 117 -23.39 7.24 -3.22
N LYS A 118 -23.10 6.43 -2.18
CA LYS A 118 -23.25 6.83 -0.78
C LYS A 118 -22.28 7.95 -0.36
N PHE A 119 -21.16 8.11 -1.07
CA PHE A 119 -20.08 9.02 -0.71
C PHE A 119 -20.04 10.30 -1.55
N VAL A 120 -20.93 10.42 -2.52
CA VAL A 120 -21.19 11.61 -3.35
C VAL A 120 -22.21 12.49 -2.63
#